data_AF-A0A2G6NDY7-F1
#
_entry.id   AF-A0A2G6NDY7-F1
#
_cell.length_a   1.000
_cell.length_b   1.000
_cell.length_c   1.000
_cell.angle_alpha   90.00
_cell.angle_beta   90.00
_cell.angle_gamma   90.00
#
_symmetry.space_group_name_H-M   'P 1'
#
loop_
_entity.id
_entity.type
_entity.pdbx_description
1 polymer ?
#
loop_
_entity_poly.entity_id
_entity_poly.type
_entity_poly.pdbx_seq_one_letter_code
_entity_poly.pdbx_strand_id
1 'polypeptide(L)'
;MVRLIGYLRDRSRVLLWIFIGFLLFSVCFDFWAERHEAHFFGDRIIGFWSLFGLGGCLLMIVVCKGIAHAWLTRKEGYYDE
;
A
#
# COMPACT_ATOMS: atom_id res chain seq x y z
N MET A 1 -15.19 -6.34 18.13
CA MET A 1 -14.25 -5.62 17.24
C MET A 1 -12.80 -5.70 17.71
N VAL A 2 -12.49 -5.43 18.98
CA VAL A 2 -11.11 -5.45 19.52
C VAL A 2 -10.37 -6.79 19.35
N ARG A 3 -11.07 -7.93 19.47
CA ARG A 3 -10.48 -9.27 19.25
C ARG A 3 -9.99 -9.51 17.81
N LEU A 4 -10.69 -8.94 16.82
CA LEU A 4 -10.32 -9.08 15.40
C LEU A 4 -9.04 -8.29 15.10
N ILE A 5 -8.93 -7.08 15.65
CA ILE A 5 -7.74 -6.23 15.52
C ILE A 5 -6.55 -6.89 16.22
N GLY A 6 -6.77 -7.47 17.41
CA GLY A 6 -5.74 -8.24 18.11
C GLY A 6 -5.25 -9.45 17.30
N TYR A 7 -6.16 -10.21 16.71
CA TYR A 7 -5.84 -11.36 15.85
C TYR A 7 -5.06 -10.98 14.59
N LEU A 8 -5.49 -9.92 13.89
CA LEU A 8 -4.80 -9.39 12.71
C LEU A 8 -3.42 -8.83 13.06
N ARG A 9 -3.26 -8.23 14.25
CA ARG A 9 -1.98 -7.71 14.73
C ARG A 9 -0.98 -8.81 15.08
N ASP A 10 -1.44 -9.86 15.75
CA ASP A 10 -0.62 -11.02 16.09
C ASP A 10 -0.13 -11.76 14.83
N ARG A 11 -0.99 -11.84 13.80
CA ARG A 11 -0.68 -12.40 12.47
C ARG A 11 -0.19 -11.36 11.46
N SER A 12 0.28 -10.20 11.90
CA SER A 12 0.76 -9.12 11.01
C SER A 12 1.84 -9.58 10.01
N ARG A 13 2.69 -10.52 10.41
CA ARG A 13 3.66 -11.16 9.51
C ARG A 13 2.97 -11.90 8.35
N VAL A 14 1.89 -12.63 8.60
CA VAL A 14 1.15 -13.36 7.56
C VAL A 14 0.54 -12.39 6.55
N LEU A 15 -0.05 -11.29 7.03
CA LEU A 15 -0.59 -10.24 6.14
C LEU A 15 0.49 -9.65 5.24
N LEU A 16 1.69 -9.40 5.79
CA LEU A 16 2.83 -8.91 5.02
C LEU A 16 3.28 -9.93 3.96
N TRP A 17 3.35 -11.22 4.30
CA TRP A 17 3.67 -12.27 3.34
C TRP A 17 2.62 -12.41 2.23
N ILE A 18 1.33 -12.31 2.56
CA ILE A 18 0.25 -12.31 1.57
C ILE A 18 0.38 -11.11 0.63
N PHE A 19 0.67 -9.92 1.16
CA PHE A 19 0.87 -8.71 0.35
C PHE A 19 2.08 -8.84 -0.58
N ILE A 20 3.21 -9.33 -0.08
CA ILE A 20 4.41 -9.60 -0.89
C ILE A 20 4.10 -10.65 -1.97
N GLY A 21 3.38 -11.73 -1.61
CA GLY A 21 2.94 -12.75 -2.55
C GLY A 21 2.05 -12.18 -3.66
N PHE A 22 1.12 -11.28 -3.32
CA PHE A 22 0.28 -10.59 -4.28
C PHE A 22 1.08 -9.68 -5.23
N LEU A 23 2.07 -8.93 -4.70
CA LEU A 23 2.96 -8.11 -5.53
C LEU A 23 3.78 -8.96 -6.51
N LEU A 24 4.36 -10.07 -6.03
CA LEU A 24 5.09 -11.00 -6.89
C LEU A 24 4.19 -11.62 -7.95
N PHE A 25 2.98 -12.04 -7.57
CA PHE A 25 1.99 -12.56 -8.51
C PHE A 25 1.64 -11.53 -9.59
N SER A 26 1.41 -10.27 -9.22
CA SER A 26 1.11 -9.19 -10.15
C SER A 26 2.26 -8.95 -11.13
N VAL A 27 3.52 -9.06 -10.69
CA VAL A 27 4.70 -8.95 -11.57
C VAL A 27 4.79 -10.16 -12.49
N CYS A 28 4.61 -11.38 -11.98
CA CYS A 28 4.61 -12.59 -12.80
C CYS A 28 3.50 -12.58 -13.86
N PHE A 29 2.33 -12.03 -13.54
CA PHE A 29 1.24 -11.88 -14.51
C PHE A 29 1.59 -10.88 -15.62
N ASP A 30 2.31 -9.80 -15.28
CA ASP A 30 2.81 -8.80 -16.23
C ASP A 30 3.78 -9.41 -17.27
N PHE A 31 4.52 -10.47 -16.91
CA PHE A 31 5.36 -11.23 -17.85
C PHE A 31 4.55 -12.05 -18.88
N TRP A 32 3.34 -12.47 -18.53
CA TRP A 32 2.48 -13.27 -19.42
C TRP A 32 1.58 -12.43 -20.33
N ALA A 33 1.40 -11.15 -20.02
CA ALA A 33 0.57 -10.27 -20.82
C ALA A 33 1.31 -9.85 -22.11
N GLU A 34 0.86 -10.34 -23.27
CA GLU A 34 1.33 -9.89 -24.58
C GLU A 34 1.01 -8.40 -24.79
N ARG A 35 2.05 -7.62 -25.10
CA ARG A 35 1.97 -6.17 -25.26
C ARG A 35 1.62 -5.83 -26.70
N HIS A 36 0.34 -5.86 -27.02
CA HIS A 36 -0.16 -5.28 -28.27
C HIS A 36 -0.29 -3.75 -28.10
N GLU A 37 0.47 -3.00 -28.89
CA GLU A 37 0.40 -1.52 -29.06
C GLU A 37 0.72 -0.70 -27.80
N ALA A 38 2.01 -0.47 -27.53
CA ALA A 38 2.49 0.37 -26.42
C ALA A 38 2.19 1.87 -26.67
N HIS A 39 0.97 2.32 -26.32
CA HIS A 39 0.57 3.73 -26.36
C HIS A 39 1.16 4.57 -25.21
N PHE A 40 1.70 3.94 -24.15
CA PHE A 40 2.25 4.62 -22.98
C PHE A 40 3.69 4.15 -22.68
N PHE A 41 4.58 5.07 -22.31
CA PHE A 41 6.00 4.74 -22.05
C PHE A 41 6.17 3.73 -20.90
N GLY A 42 5.29 3.80 -19.89
CA GLY A 42 5.26 2.87 -18.76
C GLY A 42 4.87 1.45 -19.15
N ASP A 43 4.02 1.28 -20.17
CA ASP A 43 3.63 -0.02 -20.70
C ASP A 43 4.75 -0.69 -21.50
N ARG A 44 5.98 -0.13 -21.54
CA ARG A 44 7.21 -0.78 -22.03
C ARG A 44 8.07 -1.38 -20.92
N ILE A 45 7.84 -0.99 -19.67
CA ILE A 45 8.59 -1.48 -18.51
C ILE A 45 7.79 -2.58 -17.81
N ILE A 46 8.37 -3.78 -17.69
CA ILE A 46 7.75 -4.89 -17.00
C ILE A 46 7.63 -4.55 -15.51
N GLY A 47 6.45 -4.72 -14.94
CA GLY A 47 6.17 -4.43 -13.53
C GLY A 47 6.02 -2.95 -13.20
N PHE A 48 5.92 -2.06 -14.20
CA PHE A 48 5.71 -0.63 -13.98
C PHE A 48 4.48 -0.34 -13.12
N TRP A 49 3.36 -1.01 -13.42
CA TRP A 49 2.10 -0.84 -12.70
C TRP A 49 2.18 -1.31 -11.25
N SER A 50 2.91 -2.40 -10.99
CA SER A 50 3.13 -2.89 -9.61
C SER A 50 3.97 -1.90 -8.81
N LEU A 51 5.05 -1.36 -9.39
CA LEU A 51 5.87 -0.33 -8.76
C LEU A 51 5.13 0.99 -8.56
N PHE A 52 4.33 1.41 -9.53
CA PHE A 52 3.51 2.61 -9.45
C PHE A 52 2.44 2.47 -8.36
N GLY A 53 1.73 1.35 -8.30
CA GLY A 53 0.74 1.08 -7.26
C GLY A 53 1.37 1.03 -5.87
N LEU A 54 2.52 0.37 -5.72
CA LEU A 54 3.28 0.31 -4.46
C LEU A 54 3.74 1.71 -4.03
N GLY A 55 4.36 2.46 -4.95
CA GLY A 55 4.85 3.81 -4.70
C GLY A 55 3.71 4.76 -4.33
N GLY A 56 2.60 4.72 -5.08
CA GLY A 56 1.40 5.51 -4.80
C GLY A 56 0.79 5.19 -3.44
N CYS A 57 0.74 3.91 -3.06
CA CYS A 57 0.26 3.50 -1.75
C CYS A 57 1.15 4.03 -0.61
N LEU A 58 2.48 3.87 -0.72
CA LEU A 58 3.42 4.40 0.28
C LEU A 58 3.35 5.92 0.38
N LEU A 59 3.32 6.62 -0.76
CA LEU A 59 3.17 8.07 -0.81
C LEU A 59 1.88 8.51 -0.11
N MET A 60 0.77 7.84 -0.40
CA MET A 60 -0.52 8.12 0.24
C MET A 60 -0.45 7.91 1.76
N ILE A 61 0.19 6.85 2.26
CA ILE A 61 0.37 6.63 3.70
C ILE A 61 1.15 7.78 4.34
N VAL A 62 2.22 8.24 3.69
CA VAL A 62 3.04 9.37 4.19
C VAL A 62 2.24 10.65 4.21
N VAL A 63 1.52 10.97 3.13
CA VAL A 63 0.68 12.17 3.05
C VAL A 63 -0.42 12.13 4.11
N CYS A 64 -1.14 11.02 4.25
CA CYS A 64 -2.18 10.86 5.26
C CYS A 64 -1.63 10.98 6.68
N LYS A 65 -0.45 10.41 6.96
CA LYS A 65 0.23 10.58 8.25
C LYS A 65 0.64 12.03 8.50
N GLY A 66 1.16 12.71 7.48
CA GLY A 66 1.55 14.11 7.55
C GLY A 66 0.37 15.01 7.88
N ILE A 67 -0.75 14.84 7.16
CA ILE A 67 -1.99 15.58 7.40
C ILE A 67 -2.55 15.27 8.80
N ALA A 68 -2.56 13.99 9.19
CA ALA A 68 -3.04 13.59 10.52
C ALA A 68 -2.24 14.26 11.64
N HIS A 69 -0.91 14.28 11.53
CA HIS A 69 -0.03 14.90 12.54
C HIS A 69 -0.10 16.42 12.53
N ALA A 70 -0.22 17.04 11.35
CA ALA A 70 -0.23 18.49 11.22
C ALA A 70 -1.58 19.12 11.62
N TRP A 71 -2.69 18.41 11.40
CA TRP A 71 -4.02 19.01 11.49
C TRP A 71 -5.00 18.25 12.39
N LEU A 72 -4.88 16.93 12.50
CA LEU A 72 -5.87 16.08 13.18
C LEU A 72 -5.47 15.69 14.61
N THR A 73 -4.19 15.84 14.97
CA THR A 73 -3.72 15.58 16.34
C THR A 73 -4.23 16.67 17.27
N ARG A 74 -5.23 16.31 18.08
CA ARG A 74 -5.78 17.16 19.14
C ARG A 74 -4.72 17.33 20.23
N LYS A 75 -4.60 18.56 20.77
CA LYS A 75 -3.67 18.85 21.87
C LYS A 75 -3.97 17.95 23.07
N GLU A 76 -2.92 17.49 23.73
CA GLU A 76 -2.95 16.43 24.73
C GLU A 76 -3.85 16.75 25.95
N GLY A 77 -4.12 18.03 26.23
CA GLY A 77 -5.01 18.48 27.30
C GLY A 77 -6.52 18.49 26.98
N TYR A 78 -6.98 17.88 25.88
CA TYR A 78 -8.42 17.92 25.52
C TYR A 78 -9.33 17.12 26.46
N TYR A 79 -8.78 16.18 27.23
CA TYR A 79 -9.53 15.37 28.22
C TYR A 79 -9.26 15.78 29.67
N ASP A 80 -8.44 16.80 29.88
CA ASP A 80 -8.11 17.34 31.22
C ASP A 80 -9.08 18.48 31.64
N GLU A 81 -10.13 18.76 30.84
CA GLU A 81 -11.30 19.59 31.20
C GLU A 81 -12.60 18.79 31.11
#